data_AF-A0A7I2V5G5-F1
#
_entry.id   AF-A0A7I2V5G5-F1
#
_cell.length_a   1.000
_cell.length_b   1.000
_cell.length_c   1.000
_cell.angle_alpha   90.00
_cell.angle_beta   90.00
_cell.angle_gamma   90.00
#
_symmetry.space_group_name_H-M   'P 1'
#
loop_
_entity.id
_entity.type
_entity.pdbx_description
1 polymer ?
#
loop_
_entity_poly.entity_id
_entity_poly.type
_entity_poly.pdbx_seq_one_letter_code
_entity_poly.pdbx_strand_id
1 'polypeptide(L)'
;NRELQIMRKLDHCNIVRLRYFFYSSGEKVFRPRTPPEAIALCSRLLEYTPTARLTPLEACAHSFFDELRDPNVKLPNGRDTPALFNFTTQ
;
A
#
# COMPACT_ATOMS: atom_id res chain seq x y z
N ASN A 1 1.74 22.84 -1.45
CA ASN A 1 2.97 23.10 -2.24
C ASN A 1 4.27 23.19 -1.42
N ARG A 2 4.23 23.61 -0.13
CA ARG A 2 5.41 23.60 0.77
C ARG A 2 5.95 22.19 1.04
N GLU A 3 5.08 21.23 1.33
CA GLU A 3 5.50 19.83 1.60
C GLU A 3 6.14 19.19 0.37
N LEU A 4 5.62 19.46 -0.84
CA LEU A 4 6.23 19.00 -2.07
C LEU A 4 7.65 19.55 -2.28
N GLN A 5 7.90 20.82 -1.92
CA GLN A 5 9.26 21.37 -1.97
C GLN A 5 10.19 20.71 -0.94
N ILE A 6 9.68 20.31 0.21
CA ILE A 6 10.42 19.58 1.24
C ILE A 6 10.73 18.15 0.74
N MET A 7 9.74 17.44 0.19
CA MET A 7 9.92 16.11 -0.39
C MET A 7 10.88 16.10 -1.58
N ARG A 8 10.94 17.17 -2.37
CA ARG A 8 11.93 17.35 -3.46
C ARG A 8 13.35 17.57 -2.94
N LYS A 9 13.51 18.04 -1.70
CA LYS A 9 14.81 18.31 -1.05
C LYS A 9 15.26 17.17 -0.13
N LEU A 10 14.38 16.24 0.22
CA LEU A 10 14.69 15.04 1.00
C LEU A 10 15.16 13.91 0.09
N ASP A 11 16.48 13.72 -0.03
CA ASP A 11 17.09 12.51 -0.59
C ASP A 11 17.55 11.64 0.59
N HIS A 12 16.71 10.69 1.00
CA HIS A 12 16.96 9.79 2.12
C HIS A 12 16.57 8.37 1.72
N CYS A 13 17.35 7.38 2.11
CA CYS A 13 17.15 5.97 1.74
C CYS A 13 15.74 5.44 2.10
N ASN A 14 15.16 5.94 3.19
CA ASN A 14 13.81 5.54 3.65
C ASN A 14 12.68 6.45 3.12
N ILE A 15 13.00 7.50 2.36
CA ILE A 15 12.01 8.34 1.69
C ILE A 15 12.07 7.93 0.22
N VAL A 16 11.20 6.98 -0.15
CA VAL A 16 10.96 6.66 -1.56
C VAL A 16 10.77 7.98 -2.30
N ARG A 17 11.41 8.16 -3.46
CA ARG A 17 11.19 9.33 -4.34
C ARG A 17 9.75 9.29 -4.87
N LEU A 18 8.80 9.60 -3.99
CA LEU A 18 7.37 9.67 -4.25
C LEU A 18 7.04 10.81 -5.23
N ARG A 19 8.02 11.66 -5.57
CA ARG A 19 7.93 12.68 -6.61
C ARG A 19 7.34 12.15 -7.93
N TYR A 20 7.59 10.89 -8.29
CA TYR A 20 6.99 10.31 -9.51
C TYR A 20 5.56 9.82 -9.29
N PHE A 21 5.23 9.40 -8.08
CA PHE A 21 3.92 8.87 -7.71
C PHE A 21 2.82 9.94 -7.72
N PHE A 22 3.16 11.17 -7.34
CA PHE A 22 2.18 12.28 -7.26
C PHE A 22 1.89 12.97 -8.60
N TYR A 23 2.69 12.70 -9.65
CA TYR A 23 2.60 13.39 -10.94
C TYR A 23 2.28 12.46 -12.11
N SER A 24 2.34 11.15 -11.93
CA SER A 24 2.03 10.18 -12.96
C SER A 24 1.03 9.15 -12.45
N SER A 25 0.12 8.72 -13.33
CA SER A 25 -0.70 7.54 -13.07
C SER A 25 0.22 6.38 -12.68
N GLY A 26 -0.06 5.75 -11.53
CA GLY A 26 0.85 4.81 -10.85
C GLY A 26 1.41 3.69 -11.73
N GLU A 27 0.79 3.41 -12.87
CA GLU A 27 1.24 2.45 -13.90
C GLU A 27 2.70 2.62 -14.34
N LYS A 28 3.25 3.84 -14.38
CA LYS A 28 4.64 4.07 -14.81
C LYS A 28 5.67 4.00 -13.69
N VAL A 29 5.22 3.96 -12.43
CA VAL A 29 6.11 3.93 -11.27
C VAL A 29 6.44 2.50 -10.86
N PHE A 30 5.51 1.57 -11.10
CA PHE A 30 5.68 0.16 -10.80
C PHE A 30 6.25 -0.63 -11.99
N ARG A 31 6.80 -1.81 -11.69
CA ARG A 31 7.25 -2.73 -12.75
C ARG A 31 6.01 -3.30 -13.44
N PRO A 32 6.09 -3.69 -14.74
CA PRO A 32 4.94 -4.24 -15.47
C PRO A 32 4.29 -5.49 -14.85
N ARG A 33 4.99 -6.19 -13.94
CA ARG A 33 4.51 -7.38 -13.24
C ARG A 33 3.88 -7.09 -11.88
N THR A 34 3.75 -5.84 -11.49
CA THR A 34 3.11 -5.49 -10.22
C THR A 34 1.60 -5.70 -10.33
N PRO A 35 0.96 -6.43 -9.39
CA PRO A 35 -0.48 -6.64 -9.41
C PRO A 35 -1.24 -5.30 -9.37
N PRO A 36 -2.30 -5.13 -10.18
CA PRO A 36 -3.04 -3.87 -10.24
C PRO A 36 -3.67 -3.50 -8.89
N GLU A 37 -4.05 -4.47 -8.07
CA GLU A 37 -4.59 -4.27 -6.73
C GLU A 37 -3.56 -3.65 -5.79
N ALA A 38 -2.28 -4.03 -5.92
CA ALA A 38 -1.18 -3.44 -5.14
C ALA A 38 -0.97 -1.97 -5.51
N ILE A 39 -1.04 -1.66 -6.81
CA ILE A 39 -0.96 -0.29 -7.33
C ILE A 39 -2.10 0.55 -6.76
N ALA A 40 -3.33 0.02 -6.81
CA ALA A 40 -4.52 0.70 -6.30
C ALA A 40 -4.45 0.98 -4.79
N LEU A 41 -3.95 0.02 -3.99
CA LEU A 41 -3.74 0.21 -2.55
C LEU A 41 -2.72 1.32 -2.30
N CYS A 42 -1.56 1.28 -2.97
CA CYS A 42 -0.53 2.30 -2.83
C CYS A 42 -1.03 3.69 -3.23
N SER A 43 -1.82 3.80 -4.30
CA SER A 43 -2.45 5.07 -4.71
C SER A 43 -3.35 5.67 -3.64
N ARG A 44 -4.10 4.84 -2.91
CA ARG A 44 -4.98 5.32 -1.82
C ARG A 44 -4.25 5.61 -0.51
N LEU A 45 -3.07 5.02 -0.29
CA LEU A 45 -2.24 5.32 0.88
C LEU A 45 -1.35 6.54 0.68
N LEU A 46 -0.85 6.73 -0.54
CA LEU A 46 0.06 7.80 -0.94
C LEU A 46 -0.72 9.02 -1.47
N GLU A 47 -1.81 9.36 -0.79
CA GLU A 47 -2.64 10.54 -1.05
C GLU A 47 -2.03 11.78 -0.36
N TYR A 48 -2.00 12.91 -1.07
CA TYR A 48 -1.47 14.16 -0.51
C TYR A 48 -2.40 14.65 0.61
N THR A 49 -3.70 14.62 0.35
CA THR A 49 -4.73 15.05 1.29
C THR A 49 -4.84 14.02 2.42
N PRO A 50 -4.47 14.35 3.67
CA PRO A 50 -4.41 13.35 4.74
C PRO A 50 -5.75 12.66 5.01
N THR A 51 -6.86 13.38 4.83
CA THR A 51 -8.23 12.87 5.02
C THR A 51 -8.72 11.99 3.87
N ALA A 52 -8.05 12.00 2.72
CA ALA A 52 -8.35 11.11 1.59
C ALA A 52 -7.59 9.77 1.68
N ARG A 53 -6.63 9.66 2.61
CA ARG A 53 -5.88 8.41 2.81
C ARG A 53 -6.78 7.36 3.44
N LEU A 54 -6.61 6.12 3.01
CA LEU A 54 -7.25 4.98 3.67
C LEU A 54 -6.86 4.90 5.14
N THR A 55 -7.85 4.63 5.98
CA THR A 55 -7.58 4.25 7.37
C THR A 55 -6.92 2.87 7.42
N PRO A 56 -6.22 2.54 8.52
CA PRO A 56 -5.58 1.22 8.66
C PRO A 56 -6.57 0.06 8.50
N LEU A 57 -7.79 0.19 9.05
CA LEU A 57 -8.80 -0.86 8.98
C LEU A 57 -9.34 -1.04 7.55
N GLU A 58 -9.60 0.06 6.84
CA GLU A 58 -10.01 0.01 5.43
C GLU A 58 -8.90 -0.52 4.53
N ALA A 59 -7.63 -0.22 4.83
CA ALA A 59 -6.48 -0.76 4.12
C ALA A 59 -6.39 -2.28 4.31
N CYS A 60 -6.61 -2.80 5.52
CA CYS A 60 -6.71 -4.25 5.78
C CYS A 60 -7.87 -4.90 5.01
N ALA A 61 -8.95 -4.16 4.79
CA ALA A 61 -10.10 -4.61 4.00
C ALA A 61 -9.89 -4.53 2.47
N HIS A 62 -8.77 -3.99 1.98
CA HIS A 62 -8.48 -3.87 0.55
C HIS A 62 -8.42 -5.23 -0.17
N SER A 63 -8.83 -5.28 -1.44
CA SER A 63 -8.84 -6.50 -2.27
C SER A 63 -7.46 -7.13 -2.48
N PHE A 64 -6.41 -6.33 -2.32
CA PHE A 64 -5.02 -6.80 -2.35
C PHE A 64 -4.75 -7.89 -1.30
N PHE A 65 -5.50 -7.88 -0.18
CA PHE A 65 -5.39 -8.87 0.89
C PHE A 65 -6.48 -9.96 0.82
N ASP A 66 -7.25 -10.07 -0.27
CA ASP A 66 -8.28 -11.11 -0.41
C ASP A 66 -7.69 -12.52 -0.41
N GLU A 67 -6.49 -12.70 -0.98
CA GLU A 67 -5.78 -13.98 -0.96
C GLU A 67 -5.50 -14.46 0.48
N LEU A 68 -5.25 -13.54 1.41
CA LEU A 68 -5.02 -13.88 2.81
C LEU A 68 -6.29 -14.33 3.54
N ARG A 69 -7.47 -14.10 2.95
CA ARG A 69 -8.78 -14.50 3.49
C ARG A 69 -9.24 -15.85 2.94
N ASP A 70 -8.58 -16.38 1.92
CA ASP A 70 -8.87 -17.72 1.41
C ASP A 70 -8.50 -18.76 2.48
N PRO A 71 -9.43 -19.63 2.91
CA PRO A 71 -9.14 -20.67 3.91
C PRO A 71 -8.08 -21.68 3.47
N ASN A 72 -7.75 -21.74 2.17
CA ASN A 72 -6.75 -22.65 1.60
C ASN A 72 -5.38 -21.99 1.43
N VAL A 73 -5.24 -20.69 1.72
CA VAL A 73 -3.98 -19.99 1.55
C VAL A 73 -2.93 -20.57 2.49
N LYS A 74 -1.74 -20.81 1.94
CA LYS A 74 -0.58 -21.26 2.70
C LYS A 74 0.61 -20.38 2.38
N LEU A 75 1.49 -20.27 3.37
CA LEU A 75 2.77 -19.62 3.17
C LEU A 75 3.56 -20.37 2.07
N PRO A 76 4.50 -19.71 1.38
CA PRO A 76 5.32 -20.34 0.32
C PRO A 76 6.13 -21.56 0.79
N ASN A 77 6.32 -21.71 2.11
CA ASN A 77 6.97 -22.86 2.75
C ASN A 77 5.98 -23.99 3.11
N GLY A 78 4.70 -23.88 2.75
CA GLY A 78 3.65 -24.86 3.02
C GLY A 78 3.04 -24.78 4.42
N ARG A 79 3.47 -23.85 5.29
CA ARG A 79 2.87 -23.64 6.62
C ARG A 79 1.58 -22.84 6.52
N ASP A 80 0.71 -23.03 7.51
CA ASP A 80 -0.51 -22.24 7.63
C ASP A 80 -0.17 -20.78 7.98
N THR A 81 -1.04 -19.86 7.58
CA THR A 81 -0.89 -18.45 7.89
C THR A 81 -1.01 -18.19 9.40
N PRO A 82 -0.33 -17.15 9.94
CA PRO A 82 -0.51 -16.76 11.33
C PRO A 82 -1.96 -16.30 11.60
N ALA A 83 -2.30 -16.03 12.86
CA ALA A 83 -3.59 -15.42 13.18
C ALA A 83 -3.68 -14.01 12.57
N LEU A 84 -4.44 -13.87 11.49
CA LEU A 84 -4.63 -12.62 10.76
C LEU A 84 -5.95 -11.90 11.11
N PHE A 85 -6.91 -12.62 11.69
CA PHE A 85 -8.29 -12.16 11.88
C PHE A 85 -8.74 -12.10 13.35
N ASN A 86 -7.80 -12.17 14.29
CA ASN A 86 -8.05 -12.11 15.74
C ASN A 86 -8.22 -10.65 16.23
N PHE A 87 -9.13 -9.89 15.62
CA PHE A 87 -9.41 -8.52 16.03
C PHE A 87 -10.15 -8.48 17.37
N THR A 88 -9.71 -7.62 18.27
CA THR A 88 -10.38 -7.37 19.56
C THR A 88 -11.30 -6.16 19.43
N THR A 89 -12.46 -6.18 20.09
CA THR A 89 -13.24 -4.96 20.32
C THR A 89 -12.44 -4.06 21.27
N GLN A 90 -12.05 -2.88 20.80
CA GLN A 90 -11.27 -1.90 21.58
C GLN A 90 -12.16 -1.12 22.55
#